data_AF-A0A829MD48-F1
#
_entry.id   AF-A0A829MD48-F1
#
_cell.length_a   1.000
_cell.length_b   1.000
_cell.length_c   1.000
_cell.angle_alpha   90.00
_cell.angle_beta   90.00
_cell.angle_gamma   90.00
#
_symmetry.space_group_name_H-M   'P 1'
#
loop_
_entity.id
_entity.type
_entity.pdbx_description
1 polymer ?
#
loop_
_entity_poly.entity_id
_entity_poly.type
_entity_poly.pdbx_seq_one_letter_code
_entity_poly.pdbx_strand_id
1 'polypeptide(L)' 'MFTGIVEELGEILGREDLGDSARLTVLGPLVVEDAKHGDSIAVNGVCLTVVDVREGASSPRT' A
#
# COMPACT_ATOMS: atom_id res chain seq x y z
N MET A 1 -0.34 -7.40 14.11
CA MET A 1 -1.37 -8.45 13.97
C MET A 1 -2.59 -7.78 13.38
N PHE A 2 -3.18 -8.34 12.32
CA PHE A 2 -4.32 -7.74 11.61
C PHE A 2 -5.64 -8.29 12.16
N THR A 3 -6.68 -7.46 12.22
CA THR A 3 -8.01 -7.83 12.69
C THR A 3 -8.86 -8.52 11.61
N GLY A 4 -8.47 -8.37 10.34
CA GLY A 4 -9.26 -8.81 9.19
C GLY A 4 -10.34 -7.82 8.74
N ILE A 5 -10.46 -6.66 9.40
CA ILE A 5 -11.33 -5.56 8.96
C ILE A 5 -10.54 -4.71 7.98
N VAL A 6 -11.13 -4.42 6.81
CA VAL A 6 -10.53 -3.55 5.79
C VAL A 6 -10.86 -2.09 6.13
N GLU A 7 -9.84 -1.26 6.29
CA GLU A 7 -9.98 0.16 6.66
C GLU A 7 -10.24 1.06 5.46
N GLU A 8 -9.68 0.72 4.30
CA GLU A 8 -9.76 1.53 3.08
C GLU A 8 -9.69 0.64 1.82
N LEU A 9 -10.28 1.11 0.72
CA LEU A 9 -10.02 0.61 -0.62
C LEU A 9 -8.95 1.48 -1.29
N GLY A 10 -7.75 0.93 -1.49
CA GLY A 10 -6.68 1.59 -2.22
C GLY A 10 -6.67 1.31 -3.73
N GLU A 11 -5.84 2.04 -4.47
CA GLU A 11 -5.64 1.88 -5.91
C GLU A 11 -4.20 1.45 -6.21
N ILE A 12 -4.00 0.45 -7.06
CA ILE A 12 -2.66 0.09 -7.54
C ILE A 12 -2.24 1.09 -8.61
N LEU A 13 -1.27 1.95 -8.30
CA LEU A 13 -0.72 2.92 -9.25
C LEU A 13 0.41 2.35 -10.10
N GLY A 14 1.04 1.27 -9.64
CA GLY A 14 2.15 0.66 -10.38
C GLY A 14 2.65 -0.63 -9.77
N ARG A 15 3.39 -1.38 -10.59
CA ARG A 15 4.08 -2.61 -10.23
C ARG A 15 5.45 -2.60 -10.88
N GLU A 16 6.46 -2.93 -10.09
CA GLU A 16 7.84 -3.14 -10.52
C GLU A 16 8.20 -4.61 -10.24
N ASP A 17 8.59 -5.37 -11.26
CA ASP A 17 9.06 -6.74 -11.10
C ASP A 17 10.56 -6.76 -10.75
N LEU A 18 10.93 -7.48 -9.70
CA LEU A 18 12.28 -7.58 -9.16
C LEU A 18 12.85 -9.01 -9.28
N GLY A 19 12.28 -9.82 -10.18
CA GLY A 19 12.66 -11.21 -10.41
C GLY A 19 11.87 -12.17 -9.51
N ASP A 20 12.38 -12.44 -8.31
CA ASP A 20 11.74 -13.33 -7.33
C ASP A 20 10.67 -12.62 -6.47
N SER A 21 10.54 -11.31 -6.64
CA SER A 21 9.67 -10.44 -5.88
C SER A 21 9.10 -9.32 -6.76
N ALA A 22 8.13 -8.58 -6.24
CA ALA A 22 7.57 -7.40 -6.89
C ALA A 22 7.36 -6.29 -5.86
N ARG A 23 7.52 -5.05 -6.31
CA ARG A 23 7.15 -3.86 -5.54
C ARG A 23 5.86 -3.28 -6.11
N LEU A 24 4.89 -3.07 -5.24
CA LEU A 24 3.60 -2.46 -5.58
C LEU A 24 3.57 -1.02 -5.06
N THR A 25 3.12 -0.10 -5.90
CA THR A 25 2.78 1.25 -5.46
C THR A 25 1.27 1.30 -5.28
N VAL A 26 0.83 1.52 -4.05
CA VAL A 26 -0.60 1.57 -3.68
C VAL A 26 -0.94 2.96 -3.17
N LEU A 27 -1.96 3.59 -3.74
CA LEU A 27 -2.57 4.81 -3.23
C LEU A 27 -3.59 4.44 -2.15
N GLY A 28 -3.44 4.97 -0.94
CA GLY A 28 -4.39 4.81 0.16
C GLY A 28 -4.20 5.90 1.20
N PRO A 29 -4.81 7.08 1.03
CA PRO A 29 -4.59 8.24 1.90
C PRO A 29 -4.82 7.98 3.39
N LEU A 30 -5.77 7.12 3.75
CA LEU A 30 -6.04 6.81 5.15
C LEU A 30 -4.97 5.86 5.71
N VAL A 31 -4.72 4.74 5.02
CA VAL A 31 -3.83 3.68 5.55
C VAL A 31 -2.34 4.06 5.56
N VAL A 32 -1.96 5.12 4.83
CA VAL A 32 -0.57 5.59 4.80
C VAL A 32 -0.33 6.83 5.67
N GLU A 33 -1.34 7.33 6.39
CA GLU A 33 -1.23 8.58 7.16
C GLU A 33 -0.17 8.53 8.26
N ASP A 34 0.01 7.37 8.89
CA ASP A 34 0.97 7.11 9.96
C ASP A 34 1.98 6.00 9.62
N ALA A 35 1.88 5.42 8.42
CA ALA A 35 2.74 4.35 7.96
C ALA A 35 4.20 4.80 7.79
N LYS A 36 5.12 3.96 8.22
CA LYS A 36 6.57 4.19 8.12
C LYS A 36 7.25 3.02 7.43
N HIS A 37 8.47 3.27 6.96
CA HIS A 37 9.32 2.21 6.43
C HIS A 37 9.47 1.07 7.44
N GLY A 38 9.24 -0.17 6.99
CA GLY A 38 9.28 -1.38 7.80
C GLY A 38 7.95 -1.76 8.44
N ASP A 39 6.95 -0.87 8.45
CA ASP A 39 5.61 -1.21 8.92
C ASP A 39 4.95 -2.24 8.00
N SER A 40 3.91 -2.88 8.51
CA SER A 40 3.17 -3.92 7.80
C SER A 40 1.77 -3.45 7.46
N ILE A 41 1.42 -3.48 6.18
CA ILE A 41 0.07 -3.18 5.68
C ILE A 41 -0.49 -4.44 5.03
N ALA A 42 -1.71 -4.81 5.38
CA ALA A 42 -2.40 -5.93 4.75
C ALA A 42 -3.13 -5.45 3.48
N VAL A 43 -2.73 -5.98 2.32
CA VAL A 43 -3.39 -5.71 1.03
C VAL A 43 -4.09 -6.97 0.58
N ASN A 44 -5.43 -6.95 0.50
CA ASN A 44 -6.26 -8.12 0.22
C ASN A 44 -5.89 -9.35 1.06
N GLY A 45 -5.59 -9.13 2.34
CA GLY A 45 -5.23 -10.18 3.30
C GLY A 45 -3.77 -10.64 3.27
N VAL A 46 -2.94 -10.13 2.34
CA VAL A 46 -1.50 -10.42 2.30
C VAL A 46 -0.75 -9.36 3.10
N CYS A 47 0.02 -9.78 4.10
CA CYS A 47 0.90 -8.91 4.85
C CYS A 47 2.08 -8.47 3.96
N LEU A 48 2.16 -7.18 3.66
CA LEU A 48 3.24 -6.58 2.89
C LEU A 48 4.00 -5.57 3.74
N THR A 49 5.29 -5.42 3.47
CA THR A 49 6.17 -4.47 4.15
C THR A 49 6.21 -3.16 3.40
N VAL A 50 6.02 -2.06 4.12
CA VAL A 50 6.20 -0.70 3.58
C VAL A 50 7.68 -0.48 3.33
N VAL A 51 8.06 -0.33 2.07
CA VAL A 51 9.45 -0.09 1.65
C VAL A 51 9.75 1.38 1.38
N ASP A 52 8.73 2.17 1.08
CA ASP A 52 8.82 3.60 0.78
C ASP A 52 7.42 4.23 0.96
N VAL A 53 7.36 5.48 1.41
CA VAL A 53 6.12 6.26 1.54
C VAL A 53 6.33 7.56 0.79
N ARG A 54 5.52 7.80 -0.24
CA ARG A 54 5.63 8.97 -1.10
C ARG A 54 4.37 9.80 -0.98
N GLU A 55 4.52 11.12 -1.04
CA GLU A 55 3.37 11.99 -1.26
C GLU A 55 2.81 11.73 -2.66
N GLY A 56 1.64 11.07 -2.70
CA GLY A 56 0.93 10.76 -3.93
C GLY A 56 -0.05 11.88 -4.29
N ALA A 57 -0.13 12.23 -5.58
CA ALA A 57 -1.19 13.07 -6.10
C ALA A 57 -2.55 12.36 -5.93
N SER A 58 -3.59 13.12 -5.59
CA SER A 58 -4.96 12.59 -5.52
C SER A 58 -5.35 11.97 -6.87
N SER A 59 -5.76 10.69 -6.87
CA SER A 59 -6.32 10.06 -8.07
C SER A 59 -7.51 10.89 -8.57
N PRO A 60 -7.51 11.37 -9.83
CA PRO A 60 -8.64 12.07 -10.40
C PRO A 60 -9.76 11.05 -10.58
N ARG A 61 -10.74 11.06 -9.68
CA ARG A 61 -11.95 10.22 -9.79
C ARG A 61 -12.54 10.45 -11.18
N THR A 62 -12.50 9.41 -12.01
CA THR A 62 -13.21 9.34 -13.29
C THR A 62 -14.42 8.45 -13.10
#